data_AF-A0A2G4HQX3-F1
#
_entry.id   AF-A0A2G4HQX3-F1
#
_cell.length_a   1.000
_cell.length_b   1.000
_cell.length_c   1.000
_cell.angle_alpha   90.00
_cell.angle_beta   90.00
_cell.angle_gamma   90.00
#
_symmetry.space_group_name_H-M   'P 1'
#
loop_
_entity.id
_entity.type
_entity.pdbx_description
1 polymer ?
#
loop_
_entity_poly.entity_id
_entity_poly.type
_entity_poly.pdbx_seq_one_letter_code
_entity_poly.pdbx_strand_id
1 'polypeptide(L)'
;MRPVPAAASHGPPADAIDLLRCSASAEDDDGNPIAAPQEGVDPSRPIGPGNPPRKTRDPDQAPRPSRYEVERRVAEAQLWVAQRLPMAVIVENARSSWGVRNIQTVYRYLNLARQRMVEELVSDRRRHQAEQIFALNECARRAMDAEQFSAAVGAFRVIAEIGGLLRAPIKPPESKG
;
A
#
# COMPACT_ATOMS: atom_id res chain seq x y z
N MET A 1 -44.26 11.67 1.83
CA MET A 1 -43.13 10.78 1.52
C MET A 1 -42.04 11.61 0.85
N ARG A 2 -40.87 11.76 1.50
CA ARG A 2 -39.69 12.41 0.88
C ARG A 2 -38.79 11.30 0.28
N PRO A 3 -38.25 11.47 -0.94
CA PRO A 3 -37.35 10.48 -1.51
C PRO A 3 -36.00 10.48 -0.78
N VAL A 4 -35.52 9.29 -0.45
CA VAL A 4 -34.19 9.02 0.12
C VAL A 4 -33.16 9.23 -1.00
N PRO A 5 -32.09 10.03 -0.80
CA PRO A 5 -31.05 10.19 -1.81
C PRO A 5 -30.28 8.87 -1.98
N ALA A 6 -30.10 8.47 -3.24
CA ALA A 6 -29.35 7.29 -3.63
C ALA A 6 -27.92 7.34 -3.08
N ALA A 7 -27.52 6.23 -2.44
CA ALA A 7 -26.17 6.03 -1.95
C ALA A 7 -25.17 6.21 -3.11
N ALA A 8 -24.24 7.15 -2.96
CA ALA A 8 -23.14 7.35 -3.87
C ALA A 8 -22.33 6.05 -3.96
N SER A 9 -22.34 5.42 -5.14
CA SER A 9 -21.48 4.29 -5.47
C SER A 9 -20.02 4.75 -5.38
N HIS A 10 -19.36 4.40 -4.27
CA HIS A 10 -17.93 4.50 -4.15
C HIS A 10 -17.33 3.49 -5.14
N GLY A 11 -16.72 3.99 -6.22
CA GLY A 11 -15.91 3.17 -7.11
C GLY A 11 -14.80 2.44 -6.34
N PRO A 12 -14.15 1.44 -6.95
CA PRO A 12 -13.04 0.73 -6.30
C PRO A 12 -12.01 1.74 -5.78
N PRO A 13 -11.45 1.53 -4.57
CA PRO A 13 -10.44 2.44 -4.04
C PRO A 13 -9.31 2.54 -5.06
N ALA A 14 -8.99 3.76 -5.48
CA ALA A 14 -7.90 4.01 -6.40
C ALA A 14 -6.63 3.31 -5.89
N ASP A 15 -5.94 2.55 -6.76
CA ASP A 15 -4.69 1.88 -6.40
C ASP A 15 -3.74 2.92 -5.80
N ALA A 16 -3.21 2.66 -4.61
CA ALA A 16 -2.33 3.60 -3.93
C ALA A 16 -1.08 3.92 -4.77
N ILE A 17 -0.67 2.99 -5.64
CA ILE A 17 0.35 3.20 -6.66
C ILE A 17 -0.13 4.26 -7.67
N ASP A 18 -1.37 4.16 -8.17
CA ASP A 18 -1.93 5.11 -9.14
C ASP A 18 -2.11 6.51 -8.54
N LEU A 19 -2.38 6.61 -7.24
CA LEU A 19 -2.37 7.87 -6.49
C LEU A 19 -0.95 8.49 -6.38
N LEU A 20 0.09 7.66 -6.27
CA LEU A 20 1.49 8.11 -6.25
C LEU A 20 2.04 8.46 -7.62
N ARG A 21 1.49 7.85 -8.68
CA ARG A 21 1.82 8.13 -10.08
C ARG A 21 1.32 9.51 -10.54
N CYS A 22 0.42 10.16 -9.77
CA CYS A 22 -0.29 11.36 -10.20
C CYS A 22 -0.83 11.17 -11.64
N SER A 23 -1.69 10.17 -11.90
CA SER A 23 -2.38 9.94 -13.18
C SER A 23 -1.50 10.10 -14.45
N ALA A 24 -0.70 9.10 -14.80
CA ALA A 24 -0.32 8.93 -16.21
C ALA A 24 -1.56 8.44 -16.97
N SER A 25 -1.92 9.07 -18.09
CA SER A 25 -3.13 8.70 -18.84
C SER A 25 -2.99 7.34 -19.55
N ALA A 26 -1.75 6.89 -19.83
CA ALA A 26 -1.42 5.59 -20.42
C ALA A 26 0.06 5.21 -20.21
N GLU A 27 0.38 3.91 -20.29
CA GLU A 27 1.74 3.34 -20.37
C GLU A 27 1.87 2.55 -21.68
N ASP A 28 3.09 2.43 -22.22
CA ASP A 28 3.39 1.53 -23.34
C ASP A 28 3.55 0.09 -22.86
N ASP A 29 3.71 -0.86 -23.79
CA ASP A 29 3.83 -2.29 -23.48
C ASP A 29 5.07 -2.59 -22.59
N ASP A 30 6.05 -1.69 -22.56
CA ASP A 30 7.26 -1.77 -21.74
C ASP A 30 7.11 -1.07 -20.37
N GLY A 31 5.93 -0.51 -20.07
CA GLY A 31 5.61 0.13 -18.80
C GLY A 31 6.19 1.54 -18.64
N ASN A 32 6.67 2.17 -19.71
CA ASN A 32 7.09 3.57 -19.69
C ASN A 32 5.87 4.48 -19.81
N PRO A 33 5.88 5.68 -19.18
CA PRO A 33 4.77 6.60 -19.28
C PRO A 33 4.67 7.12 -20.71
N ILE A 34 3.55 6.80 -21.39
CA ILE A 34 3.23 7.49 -22.65
C ILE A 34 2.89 8.91 -22.24
N ALA A 35 3.71 9.87 -22.70
CA ALA A 35 3.36 11.27 -22.54
C ALA A 35 1.96 11.46 -23.14
N ALA A 36 0.97 11.80 -22.32
CA ALA A 36 -0.37 12.05 -22.81
C ALA A 36 -0.25 13.05 -23.98
N PRO A 37 -0.85 12.76 -25.16
CA PRO A 37 -0.96 13.79 -26.18
C PRO A 37 -1.61 15.01 -25.51
N GLN A 38 -1.07 16.19 -25.78
CA GLN A 38 -1.55 17.44 -25.20
C GLN A 38 -3.07 17.55 -25.38
N GLU A 39 -3.87 17.18 -24.39
CA GLU A 39 -5.20 17.77 -24.22
C GLU A 39 -4.98 19.19 -23.74
N GLY A 40 -4.58 20.04 -24.69
CA GLY A 40 -3.98 21.33 -24.40
C GLY A 40 -4.13 22.23 -25.61
N VAL A 41 -5.39 22.59 -25.88
CA VAL A 41 -5.82 23.84 -26.53
C VAL A 41 -5.06 24.18 -27.83
N ASP A 42 -5.75 24.00 -28.96
CA ASP A 42 -5.33 24.44 -30.30
C ASP A 42 -4.44 25.69 -30.23
N PRO A 43 -3.18 25.63 -30.71
CA PRO A 43 -2.24 26.73 -30.62
C PRO A 43 -2.75 28.03 -31.26
N SER A 44 -3.78 27.94 -32.11
CA SER A 44 -4.46 29.05 -32.78
C SER A 44 -5.47 29.80 -31.89
N ARG A 45 -5.81 29.29 -30.70
CA ARG A 45 -6.89 29.86 -29.86
C ARG A 45 -6.47 31.18 -29.18
N PRO A 46 -7.23 32.28 -29.33
CA PRO A 46 -6.90 33.55 -28.69
C PRO A 46 -7.00 33.49 -27.16
N ILE A 47 -6.04 34.15 -26.50
CA ILE A 47 -6.01 34.31 -25.04
C ILE A 47 -6.94 35.47 -24.67
N GLY A 48 -7.94 35.23 -23.83
CA GLY A 48 -8.93 36.24 -23.46
C GLY A 48 -9.74 35.86 -22.22
N PRO A 49 -10.55 36.80 -21.67
CA PRO A 49 -11.20 36.70 -20.36
C PRO A 49 -12.27 35.59 -20.20
N GLY A 50 -12.57 34.83 -21.27
CA GLY A 50 -13.42 33.63 -21.23
C GLY A 50 -12.67 32.30 -21.37
N ASN A 51 -11.34 32.33 -21.53
CA ASN A 51 -10.52 31.13 -21.74
C ASN A 51 -9.57 30.91 -20.56
N PRO A 52 -9.47 29.69 -20.02
CA PRO A 52 -8.49 29.40 -18.98
C PRO A 52 -7.06 29.63 -19.49
N PRO A 53 -6.12 30.06 -18.63
CA PRO A 53 -4.73 30.29 -19.02
C PRO A 53 -4.12 29.05 -19.66
N ARG A 54 -3.33 29.22 -20.73
CA ARG A 54 -2.53 28.11 -21.28
C ARG A 54 -1.55 27.67 -20.20
N LYS A 55 -1.70 26.43 -19.73
CA LYS A 55 -0.69 25.81 -18.86
C LYS A 55 0.52 25.50 -19.72
N THR A 56 1.50 26.39 -19.73
CA THR A 56 2.85 26.03 -20.20
C THR A 56 3.38 25.00 -19.21
N ARG A 57 3.58 23.76 -19.67
CA ARG A 57 4.35 22.78 -18.91
C ARG A 57 5.71 23.41 -18.66
N ASP A 58 6.10 23.49 -17.39
CA ASP A 58 7.45 23.90 -17.02
C ASP A 58 8.40 22.87 -17.68
N PRO A 59 9.31 23.28 -18.59
CA PRO A 59 10.20 22.35 -19.28
C PRO A 59 11.09 21.56 -18.31
N ASP A 60 11.25 22.06 -17.09
CA ASP A 60 12.02 21.41 -16.01
C ASP A 60 11.17 20.46 -15.15
N GLN A 61 9.89 20.26 -15.49
CA GLN A 61 9.06 19.28 -14.80
C GLN A 61 9.47 17.87 -15.22
N ALA A 62 10.22 17.22 -14.32
CA ALA A 62 10.64 15.84 -14.43
C ALA A 62 9.46 14.95 -14.90
N PRO A 63 9.71 13.99 -15.81
CA PRO A 63 8.68 13.09 -16.29
C PRO A 63 7.99 12.39 -15.11
N ARG A 64 6.69 12.14 -15.26
CA ARG A 64 5.91 11.41 -14.24
C ARG A 64 6.50 10.01 -14.11
N PRO A 65 6.66 9.47 -12.88
CA PRO A 65 7.28 8.16 -12.71
C PRO A 65 6.40 7.06 -13.28
N SER A 66 7.02 6.05 -13.92
CA SER A 66 6.33 4.83 -14.34
C SER A 66 5.85 4.02 -13.14
N ARG A 67 4.94 3.06 -13.36
CA ARG A 67 4.55 2.09 -12.33
C ARG A 67 5.78 1.35 -11.75
N TYR A 68 6.67 0.88 -12.63
CA TYR A 68 7.90 0.20 -12.22
C TYR A 68 8.79 1.10 -11.35
N GLU A 69 8.92 2.38 -11.72
CA GLU A 69 9.71 3.32 -10.94
C GLU A 69 9.07 3.59 -9.57
N VAL A 70 7.74 3.73 -9.50
CA VAL A 70 7.01 3.88 -8.23
C VAL A 70 7.23 2.66 -7.34
N GLU A 71 7.14 1.44 -7.90
CA GLU A 71 7.41 0.20 -7.17
C GLU A 71 8.84 0.15 -6.62
N ARG A 72 9.84 0.49 -7.45
CA ARG A 72 11.24 0.59 -7.01
C ARG A 72 11.41 1.58 -5.85
N ARG A 73 10.80 2.76 -5.95
CA ARG A 73 10.85 3.80 -4.90
C ARG A 73 10.16 3.32 -3.62
N VAL A 74 9.05 2.60 -3.71
CA VAL A 74 8.38 2.01 -2.54
C VAL A 74 9.28 0.97 -1.88
N ALA A 75 9.93 0.09 -2.64
CA ALA A 75 10.87 -0.90 -2.11
C ALA A 75 12.08 -0.24 -1.42
N GLU A 76 12.67 0.79 -2.02
CA GLU A 76 13.74 1.58 -1.40
C GLU A 76 13.24 2.27 -0.11
N ALA A 77 12.03 2.82 -0.12
CA ALA A 77 11.41 3.41 1.07
C ALA A 77 11.20 2.38 2.19
N GLN A 78 10.78 1.15 1.87
CA GLN A 78 10.68 0.05 2.84
C GLN A 78 12.04 -0.25 3.47
N LEU A 79 13.10 -0.28 2.67
CA LEU A 79 14.47 -0.48 3.17
C LEU A 79 14.89 0.64 4.13
N TRP A 80 14.64 1.90 3.80
CA TRP A 80 14.96 3.04 4.68
C TRP A 80 14.18 3.00 6.00
N VAL A 81 12.91 2.59 5.95
CA VAL A 81 12.08 2.39 7.14
C VAL A 81 12.64 1.25 8.00
N ALA A 82 13.02 0.13 7.39
CA ALA A 82 13.60 -1.02 8.09
C ALA A 82 14.94 -0.67 8.75
N GLN A 83 15.77 0.14 8.08
CA GLN A 83 17.03 0.67 8.61
C GLN A 83 16.86 1.78 9.65
N ARG A 84 15.62 2.26 9.86
CA ARG A 84 15.29 3.38 10.77
C ARG A 84 16.09 4.64 10.47
N LEU A 85 16.27 4.96 9.19
CA LEU A 85 17.01 6.16 8.80
C LEU A 85 16.31 7.44 9.31
N PRO A 86 17.07 8.46 9.77
CA PRO A 86 16.50 9.75 10.12
C PRO A 86 15.85 10.45 8.90
N MET A 87 14.79 11.23 9.13
CA MET A 87 14.06 11.93 8.05
C MET A 87 14.96 12.81 7.19
N ALA A 88 15.95 13.48 7.80
CA ALA A 88 16.90 14.31 7.05
C ALA A 88 17.71 13.51 6.02
N VAL A 89 18.13 12.29 6.38
CA VAL A 89 18.87 11.39 5.49
C VAL A 89 17.94 10.86 4.39
N ILE A 90 16.70 10.51 4.74
CA ILE A 90 15.70 10.04 3.77
C ILE A 90 15.40 11.12 2.72
N VAL A 91 15.25 12.37 3.14
CA VAL A 91 14.99 13.49 2.21
C VAL A 91 16.17 13.70 1.26
N GLU A 92 17.41 13.60 1.74
CA GLU A 92 18.59 13.72 0.89
C GLU A 92 18.75 12.54 -0.07
N ASN A 93 18.46 11.31 0.39
CA ASN A 93 18.40 10.14 -0.47
C ASN A 93 17.31 10.31 -1.55
N ALA A 94 16.10 10.71 -1.20
CA ALA A 94 15.02 10.93 -2.16
C ALA A 94 15.35 12.05 -3.18
N ARG A 95 16.10 13.07 -2.75
CA ARG A 95 16.57 14.14 -3.65
C ARG A 95 17.57 13.59 -4.67
N SER A 96 18.52 12.77 -4.22
CA SER A 96 19.61 12.25 -5.05
C SER A 96 19.19 11.06 -5.92
N SER A 97 18.45 10.09 -5.38
CA SER A 97 18.06 8.86 -6.08
C SER A 97 16.76 8.99 -6.89
N TRP A 98 15.80 9.79 -6.41
CA TRP A 98 14.48 9.94 -7.06
C TRP A 98 14.29 11.29 -7.75
N GLY A 99 15.18 12.26 -7.52
CA GLY A 99 14.99 13.64 -7.97
C GLY A 99 13.84 14.37 -7.26
N VAL A 100 13.32 13.83 -6.15
CA VAL A 100 12.14 14.37 -5.46
C VAL A 100 12.57 15.36 -4.38
N ARG A 101 12.29 16.65 -4.58
CA ARG A 101 12.56 17.72 -3.60
C ARG A 101 11.38 17.98 -2.65
N ASN A 102 10.17 17.58 -3.02
CA ASN A 102 8.98 17.83 -2.22
C ASN A 102 8.83 16.79 -1.11
N ILE A 103 8.94 17.25 0.15
CA ILE A 103 8.83 16.40 1.34
C ILE A 103 7.47 15.67 1.45
N GLN A 104 6.38 16.27 1.00
CA GLN A 104 5.05 15.63 1.02
C GLN A 104 4.98 14.44 0.08
N THR A 105 5.70 14.48 -1.04
CA THR A 105 5.82 13.33 -1.94
C THR A 105 6.59 12.20 -1.27
N VAL A 106 7.71 12.51 -0.60
CA VAL A 106 8.48 11.52 0.18
C VAL A 106 7.61 10.87 1.25
N TYR A 107 6.81 11.64 2.00
CA TYR A 107 5.88 11.11 2.99
C TYR A 107 4.85 10.15 2.40
N ARG A 108 4.33 10.42 1.20
CA ARG A 108 3.38 9.52 0.53
C ARG A 108 4.02 8.16 0.21
N TYR A 109 5.25 8.14 -0.32
CA TYR A 109 5.99 6.89 -0.55
C TYR A 109 6.26 6.15 0.77
N LEU A 110 6.70 6.86 1.81
CA LEU A 110 6.95 6.25 3.13
C LEU A 110 5.69 5.69 3.78
N ASN A 111 4.53 6.34 3.60
CA ASN A 111 3.26 5.84 4.11
C ASN A 111 2.83 4.56 3.39
N LEU A 112 2.93 4.52 2.06
CA LEU A 112 2.64 3.31 1.30
C LEU A 112 3.59 2.17 1.66
N ALA A 113 4.89 2.47 1.79
CA ALA A 113 5.88 1.50 2.23
C ALA A 113 5.52 0.89 3.59
N ARG A 114 5.19 1.73 4.58
CA ARG A 114 4.74 1.26 5.91
C ARG A 114 3.49 0.42 5.83
N GLN A 115 2.51 0.83 5.04
CA GLN A 115 1.27 0.08 4.86
C GLN A 115 1.56 -1.34 4.33
N ARG A 116 2.34 -1.45 3.25
CA ARG A 116 2.70 -2.75 2.67
C ARG A 116 3.50 -3.63 3.62
N MET A 117 4.47 -3.05 4.34
CA MET A 117 5.23 -3.79 5.36
C MET A 117 4.32 -4.36 6.45
N VAL A 118 3.29 -3.62 6.87
CA VAL A 118 2.30 -4.11 7.85
C VAL A 118 1.43 -5.20 7.24
N GLU A 119 0.98 -5.05 6.00
CA GLU A 119 0.18 -6.05 5.29
C GLU A 119 0.93 -7.38 5.10
N GLU A 120 2.23 -7.32 4.76
CA GLU A 120 3.13 -8.48 4.70
C GLU A 120 3.25 -9.14 6.08
N LEU A 121 3.54 -8.37 7.13
CA LEU A 121 3.63 -8.87 8.51
C LEU A 121 2.34 -9.57 8.97
N VAL A 122 1.18 -9.00 8.65
CA VAL A 122 -0.12 -9.59 8.98
C VAL A 122 -0.35 -10.89 8.21
N SER A 123 0.02 -10.91 6.93
CA SER A 123 -0.12 -12.10 6.08
C SER A 123 0.79 -13.23 6.56
N ASP A 124 2.05 -12.93 6.86
CA ASP A 124 3.02 -13.89 7.40
C ASP A 124 2.56 -14.44 8.74
N ARG A 125 2.07 -13.58 9.64
CA ARG A 125 1.51 -14.02 10.93
C ARG A 125 0.35 -15.00 10.73
N ARG A 126 -0.59 -14.68 9.83
CA ARG A 126 -1.74 -15.57 9.54
C ARG A 126 -1.29 -16.91 8.97
N ARG A 127 -0.34 -16.88 8.04
CA ARG A 127 0.25 -18.10 7.46
C ARG A 127 0.89 -18.97 8.55
N HIS A 128 1.73 -18.38 9.39
CA HIS A 128 2.38 -19.10 10.48
C HIS A 128 1.39 -19.71 11.47
N GLN A 129 0.33 -18.98 11.83
CA GLN A 129 -0.73 -19.51 12.69
C GLN A 129 -1.51 -20.65 12.03
N ALA A 130 -1.77 -20.59 10.73
CA ALA A 130 -2.39 -21.69 10.00
C ALA A 130 -1.51 -22.95 9.98
N GLU A 131 -0.20 -22.78 9.77
CA GLU A 131 0.79 -23.86 9.83
C GLU A 131 0.83 -24.52 11.22
N GLN A 132 0.79 -23.72 12.30
CA GLN A 132 0.71 -24.23 13.67
C GLN A 132 -0.58 -25.03 13.93
N ILE A 133 -1.73 -24.51 13.50
CA ILE A 133 -3.02 -25.21 13.63
C ILE A 133 -2.97 -26.55 12.89
N PHE A 134 -2.41 -26.58 11.68
CA PHE A 134 -2.28 -27.81 10.91
C PHE A 134 -1.40 -28.84 11.63
N ALA A 135 -0.24 -28.42 12.12
CA ALA A 135 0.68 -29.29 12.87
C ALA A 135 0.03 -29.85 14.14
N LEU A 136 -0.74 -29.03 14.88
CA LEU A 136 -1.46 -29.46 16.07
C LEU A 136 -2.60 -30.43 15.75
N ASN A 137 -3.32 -30.25 14.64
CA ASN A 137 -4.34 -31.21 14.22
C ASN A 137 -3.72 -32.56 13.88
N GLU A 138 -2.60 -32.59 13.17
CA GLU A 138 -1.87 -33.83 12.89
C GLU A 138 -1.32 -34.50 14.14
N CYS A 139 -0.90 -33.72 15.15
CA CYS A 139 -0.50 -34.22 16.46
C CYS A 139 -1.71 -34.83 17.20
N ALA A 140 -2.84 -34.13 17.24
CA ALA A 140 -4.06 -34.59 17.89
C ALA A 140 -4.56 -35.90 17.28
N ARG A 141 -4.56 -36.00 15.94
CA ARG A 141 -4.93 -37.22 15.22
C ARG A 141 -4.04 -38.40 15.60
N ARG A 142 -2.71 -38.22 15.55
CA ARG A 142 -1.75 -39.27 15.95
C ARG A 142 -1.89 -39.67 17.43
N ALA A 143 -2.17 -38.71 18.31
CA ALA A 143 -2.40 -39.00 19.72
C ALA A 143 -3.68 -39.82 19.94
N MET A 144 -4.74 -39.56 19.19
CA MET A 144 -5.95 -40.39 19.23
C MET A 144 -5.72 -41.79 18.69
N ASP A 145 -4.99 -41.91 17.56
CA ASP A 145 -4.61 -43.21 16.97
C ASP A 145 -3.80 -44.06 17.97
N ALA A 146 -3.08 -43.42 18.89
CA ALA A 146 -2.31 -44.04 19.97
C ALA A 146 -3.03 -44.08 21.33
N GLU A 147 -4.33 -43.79 21.38
CA GLU A 147 -5.16 -43.74 22.61
C GLU A 147 -4.67 -42.75 23.69
N GLN A 148 -3.81 -41.80 23.32
CA GLN A 148 -3.30 -40.74 24.19
C GLN A 148 -4.26 -39.52 24.21
N PHE A 149 -5.48 -39.74 24.69
CA PHE A 149 -6.55 -38.73 24.63
C PHE A 149 -6.24 -37.42 25.38
N SER A 150 -5.45 -37.47 26.46
CA SER A 150 -5.02 -36.27 27.18
C SER A 150 -4.16 -35.34 26.31
N ALA A 151 -3.27 -35.90 25.49
CA ALA A 151 -2.45 -35.16 24.55
C ALA A 151 -3.29 -34.57 23.40
N ALA A 152 -4.26 -35.34 22.89
CA ALA A 152 -5.19 -34.86 21.86
C ALA A 152 -6.05 -33.68 22.34
N VAL A 153 -6.61 -33.76 23.56
CA VAL A 153 -7.36 -32.66 24.17
C VAL A 153 -6.47 -31.43 24.39
N GLY A 154 -5.22 -31.65 24.84
CA GLY A 154 -4.22 -30.58 24.96
C GLY A 154 -3.98 -29.85 23.64
N ALA A 155 -3.78 -30.59 22.54
CA ALA A 155 -3.58 -30.02 21.21
C ALA A 155 -4.79 -29.19 20.73
N PHE A 156 -6.02 -29.67 20.93
CA PHE A 156 -7.22 -28.90 20.58
C PHE A 156 -7.41 -27.64 21.41
N ARG A 157 -7.02 -27.67 22.69
CA ARG A 157 -7.05 -26.46 23.52
C ARG A 157 -6.15 -25.37 22.96
N VAL A 158 -4.92 -25.73 22.56
CA VAL A 158 -3.99 -24.79 21.92
C VAL A 158 -4.52 -24.29 20.58
N ILE A 159 -5.14 -25.16 19.77
CA ILE A 159 -5.82 -24.73 18.52
C ILE A 159 -6.92 -23.70 18.81
N ALA A 160 -7.73 -23.92 19.84
CA ALA A 160 -8.78 -22.98 20.24
C ALA A 160 -8.22 -21.63 20.70
N GLU A 161 -7.09 -21.64 21.43
CA GLU A 161 -6.39 -20.42 21.86
C GLU A 161 -5.85 -19.62 20.65
N ILE A 162 -5.20 -20.29 19.69
CA ILE A 162 -4.73 -19.66 18.44
C ILE A 162 -5.92 -19.11 17.64
N GLY A 163 -7.02 -19.88 17.54
CA GLY A 163 -8.25 -19.45 16.90
C GLY A 163 -8.88 -18.22 17.57
N GLY A 164 -8.81 -18.12 18.90
CA GLY A 164 -9.22 -16.95 19.66
C GLY A 164 -8.38 -15.70 19.32
N LEU A 165 -7.06 -15.86 19.20
CA LEU A 165 -6.15 -14.78 18.81
C LEU A 165 -6.41 -14.26 17.38
N LEU A 166 -6.86 -15.11 16.47
CA LEU A 166 -7.23 -14.74 15.10
C LEU A 166 -8.52 -13.91 15.03
N ARG A 167 -9.45 -14.14 15.96
CA ARG A 167 -10.75 -13.41 16.03
C ARG A 167 -10.66 -12.12 16.83
N ALA A 168 -9.63 -11.95 17.66
CA ALA A 168 -9.47 -10.74 18.46
C ALA A 168 -9.19 -9.52 17.56
N PRO A 169 -9.98 -8.43 17.65
CA PRO A 169 -9.65 -7.20 16.95
C PRO A 169 -8.30 -6.67 17.45
N ILE A 170 -7.46 -6.18 16.53
CA ILE A 170 -6.20 -5.50 16.89
C ILE A 170 -6.60 -4.28 17.70
N LYS A 171 -6.41 -4.32 19.03
CA LYS A 171 -6.73 -3.19 19.90
C LYS A 171 -5.98 -1.95 19.39
N PRO A 172 -6.66 -0.80 19.21
CA PRO A 172 -5.96 0.45 18.96
C PRO A 172 -5.02 0.76 20.15
N PRO A 173 -3.90 1.48 19.93
CA PRO A 173 -3.00 1.85 21.02
C PRO A 173 -3.78 2.60 22.10
N GLU A 174 -3.59 2.20 23.36
CA GLU A 174 -4.25 2.85 24.50
C GLU A 174 -3.88 4.34 24.52
N SER A 175 -4.87 5.22 24.71
CA SER A 175 -4.61 6.65 24.84
C SER A 175 -3.78 6.86 26.10
N LYS A 176 -2.51 7.22 25.93
CA LYS A 176 -1.74 7.80 27.02
C LYS A 176 -2.37 9.16 27.31
N GLY A 177 -3.10 9.24 28.42
CA GLY A 177 -3.57 10.50 29.00
C GLY A 177 -2.42 11.37 29.48
#